data_AF-A0A0A6PI90-F1
#
_entry.id   AF-A0A0A6PI90-F1
#
_cell.length_a   1.000
_cell.length_b   1.000
_cell.length_c   1.000
_cell.angle_alpha   90.00
_cell.angle_beta   90.00
_cell.angle_gamma   90.00
#
_symmetry.space_group_name_H-M   'P 1'
#
loop_
_entity.id
_entity.type
_entity.pdbx_description
1 polymer ?
#
loop_
_entity_poly.entity_id
_entity_poly.type
_entity_poly.pdbx_seq_one_letter_code
_entity_poly.pdbx_strand_id
1 'polypeptide(L)'
;MKTLLKKLLVIGFTILIISSAHAQNPLQGTWQNTFDGTMLNLQPNFRYVLKYSNGTQMQGQYGLQNGYLLIQNPNTGQVMNYWLQYYDNQSMILVDAMGNTFNYSQAVPPQTQDIQGTVLAKQNGHLLKTGHVEVYQKFTRFIISQALSYSEKAAIQADTLKEFKTNPIALLKDVAETDQAMQQAYQLNNPIQIGLVRQALIAELHKATRQMFEAQKPALIKIINRHAPVLAFDESTNLAFTLKDFEGLLNYTRFMNELLNQPFTITEVQKQQFKREIIGKFASLPLEQKQMLCVTNLLYQVIDYNWKRLSHEQQQAYKQQMIAQNVAPQQMPATPQVSEPPIDTNDPAALYAYQLKMQQEREYWTMMSNISMQSHVTSMNIIENMGGTDNYWEIVDY
;
A
#
# COMPACT_ATOMS: atom_id res chain seq x y z
N MET A 1 -6.96 -14.34 15.90
CA MET A 1 -5.78 -14.28 15.00
C MET A 1 -5.55 -15.55 14.17
N LYS A 2 -6.04 -16.74 14.57
CA LYS A 2 -5.77 -18.07 13.93
C LYS A 2 -5.93 -18.21 12.40
N THR A 3 -6.56 -17.25 11.72
CA THR A 3 -6.77 -17.24 10.25
C THR A 3 -6.59 -15.87 9.62
N LEU A 4 -6.31 -14.83 10.43
CA LEU A 4 -6.36 -13.44 9.98
C LEU A 4 -4.99 -12.98 9.46
N LEU A 5 -3.91 -13.06 10.26
CA LEU A 5 -2.56 -12.66 9.81
C LEU A 5 -2.01 -13.53 8.68
N LYS A 6 -2.34 -14.83 8.66
CA LYS A 6 -2.02 -15.77 7.59
C LYS A 6 -2.48 -15.35 6.19
N LYS A 7 -3.54 -14.54 6.08
CA LYS A 7 -4.01 -13.98 4.80
C LYS A 7 -3.47 -12.57 4.53
N LEU A 8 -3.12 -11.83 5.58
CA LEU A 8 -2.83 -10.39 5.54
C LEU A 8 -1.40 -10.04 5.07
N LEU A 9 -0.44 -10.95 5.23
CA LEU A 9 0.98 -10.68 4.94
C LEU A 9 1.44 -11.11 3.55
N VAL A 10 0.77 -12.07 2.93
CA VAL A 10 1.14 -12.58 1.61
C VAL A 10 0.62 -11.63 0.49
N ILE A 11 -0.45 -10.87 0.75
CA ILE A 11 -1.11 -10.00 -0.24
C ILE A 11 -0.39 -8.65 -0.46
N GLY A 12 0.44 -8.19 0.49
CA GLY A 12 1.05 -6.85 0.47
C GLY A 12 2.37 -6.69 -0.29
N PHE A 13 3.02 -7.79 -0.72
CA PHE A 13 4.42 -7.78 -1.19
C PHE A 13 4.62 -8.40 -2.56
N THR A 14 3.94 -7.88 -3.59
CA THR A 14 4.33 -8.16 -4.98
C THR A 14 4.93 -6.89 -5.59
N ILE A 15 6.26 -6.75 -5.51
CA ILE A 15 7.01 -5.71 -6.24
C ILE A 15 7.90 -6.37 -7.29
N LEU A 16 7.71 -5.92 -8.53
CA LEU A 16 8.51 -6.23 -9.71
C LEU A 16 9.99 -5.88 -9.48
N ILE A 17 10.86 -6.90 -9.38
CA ILE A 17 12.31 -6.73 -9.47
C ILE A 17 12.78 -7.53 -10.67
N ILE A 18 12.99 -6.83 -11.79
CA ILE A 18 13.61 -7.41 -12.99
C ILE A 18 15.08 -7.64 -12.70
N SER A 19 15.51 -8.90 -12.65
CA SER A 19 16.93 -9.26 -12.78
C SER A 19 17.08 -10.55 -13.61
N SER A 20 17.95 -10.48 -14.61
CA SER A 20 18.14 -11.51 -15.63
C SER A 20 19.37 -12.37 -15.33
N ALA A 21 19.18 -13.69 -15.19
CA ALA A 21 20.27 -14.69 -15.31
C ALA A 21 19.77 -16.13 -15.60
N HIS A 22 19.95 -16.56 -16.85
CA HIS A 22 20.33 -17.89 -17.38
C HIS A 22 19.81 -19.23 -16.78
N ALA A 23 18.89 -19.85 -17.54
CA ALA A 23 18.82 -21.26 -17.99
C ALA A 23 18.72 -22.44 -16.98
N GLN A 24 17.74 -22.39 -16.08
CA GLN A 24 16.76 -23.48 -15.93
C GLN A 24 15.43 -22.95 -16.47
N ASN A 25 14.46 -23.79 -16.84
CA ASN A 25 13.13 -23.27 -17.19
C ASN A 25 12.60 -22.53 -15.96
N PRO A 26 12.54 -21.18 -15.92
CA PRO A 26 12.48 -20.42 -14.66
C PRO A 26 11.20 -20.68 -13.87
N LEU A 27 10.23 -21.30 -14.54
CA LEU A 27 8.93 -21.68 -13.99
C LEU A 27 8.99 -22.97 -13.17
N GLN A 28 10.06 -23.78 -13.23
CA GLN A 28 10.17 -24.98 -12.40
C GLN A 28 10.35 -24.60 -10.92
N GLY A 29 9.58 -25.22 -10.04
CA GLY A 29 9.61 -24.92 -8.61
C GLY A 29 8.23 -24.93 -7.97
N THR A 30 8.22 -24.71 -6.66
CA THR A 30 6.97 -24.50 -5.92
C THR A 30 6.68 -23.02 -5.87
N TRP A 31 5.53 -22.65 -6.37
CA TRP A 31 4.99 -21.31 -6.42
C TRP A 31 3.83 -21.24 -5.45
N GLN A 32 3.75 -20.18 -4.64
CA GLN A 32 2.61 -19.95 -3.76
C GLN A 32 1.85 -18.73 -4.26
N ASN A 33 0.58 -18.93 -4.58
CA ASN A 33 -0.33 -17.85 -4.91
C ASN A 33 -0.46 -16.92 -3.71
N THR A 34 -0.19 -15.64 -3.94
CA THR A 34 -0.09 -14.66 -2.87
C THR A 34 -1.44 -14.26 -2.28
N PHE A 35 -2.53 -14.54 -2.99
CA PHE A 35 -3.90 -14.19 -2.60
C PHE A 35 -4.54 -15.24 -1.70
N ASP A 36 -4.52 -16.51 -2.11
CA ASP A 36 -5.27 -17.58 -1.43
C ASP A 36 -4.39 -18.66 -0.80
N GLY A 37 -3.07 -18.56 -0.96
CA GLY A 37 -2.09 -19.53 -0.47
C GLY A 37 -2.08 -20.85 -1.27
N THR A 38 -2.76 -20.91 -2.41
CA THR A 38 -2.72 -22.06 -3.30
C THR A 38 -1.29 -22.29 -3.80
N MET A 39 -0.76 -23.50 -3.64
CA MET A 39 0.59 -23.82 -4.09
C MET A 39 0.55 -24.53 -5.44
N LEU A 40 1.27 -24.00 -6.42
CA LEU A 40 1.50 -24.60 -7.73
C LEU A 40 2.95 -25.09 -7.81
N ASN A 41 3.16 -26.40 -7.79
CA ASN A 41 4.47 -27.01 -8.00
C ASN A 41 4.61 -27.47 -9.45
N LEU A 42 5.51 -26.85 -10.22
CA LEU A 42 5.82 -27.20 -11.61
C LEU A 42 7.09 -28.04 -11.65
N GLN A 43 6.95 -29.31 -12.04
CA GLN A 43 8.03 -30.30 -12.01
C GLN A 43 8.77 -30.38 -13.36
N PRO A 44 10.05 -30.81 -13.37
CA PRO A 44 10.84 -30.91 -14.60
C PRO A 44 10.28 -31.85 -15.68
N ASN A 45 9.42 -32.79 -15.31
CA ASN A 45 8.79 -33.77 -16.20
C ASN A 45 7.43 -33.30 -16.75
N PHE A 46 7.17 -32.00 -16.80
CA PHE A 46 5.91 -31.41 -17.28
C PHE A 46 4.67 -31.83 -16.49
N ARG A 47 4.86 -32.19 -15.21
CA ARG A 47 3.75 -32.43 -14.28
C ARG A 47 3.60 -31.27 -13.33
N TYR A 48 2.36 -31.00 -12.92
CA TYR A 48 2.10 -30.03 -11.87
C TYR A 48 1.36 -30.67 -10.70
N VAL A 49 1.53 -30.07 -9.52
CA VAL A 49 0.68 -30.30 -8.34
C VAL A 49 0.14 -28.95 -7.88
N LEU A 50 -1.17 -28.79 -7.92
CA LEU A 50 -1.89 -27.63 -7.41
C LEU A 50 -2.55 -28.00 -6.08
N LYS A 51 -2.10 -27.38 -4.99
CA LYS A 51 -2.63 -27.61 -3.64
C LYS A 51 -3.37 -26.37 -3.16
N TYR A 52 -4.68 -26.51 -2.99
CA TYR A 52 -5.54 -25.46 -2.48
C TYR A 52 -5.36 -25.28 -0.97
N SER A 53 -5.71 -24.09 -0.46
CA SER A 53 -5.59 -23.77 0.98
C SER A 53 -6.45 -24.63 1.90
N ASN A 54 -7.51 -25.26 1.38
CA ASN A 54 -8.33 -26.22 2.12
C ASN A 54 -7.70 -27.63 2.22
N GLY A 55 -6.49 -27.82 1.68
CA GLY A 55 -5.77 -29.10 1.70
C GLY A 55 -6.06 -30.02 0.52
N THR A 56 -7.05 -29.69 -0.31
CA THR A 56 -7.34 -30.42 -1.55
C THR A 56 -6.18 -30.27 -2.52
N GLN A 57 -5.88 -31.31 -3.28
CA GLN A 57 -4.83 -31.28 -4.30
C GLN A 57 -5.35 -31.77 -5.65
N MET A 58 -4.83 -31.18 -6.71
CA MET A 58 -5.02 -31.56 -8.10
C MET A 58 -3.64 -31.78 -8.71
N GLN A 59 -3.50 -32.79 -9.56
CA GLN A 59 -2.25 -33.08 -10.24
C GLN A 59 -2.51 -33.38 -11.70
N GLY A 60 -1.68 -32.88 -12.60
CA GLY A 60 -1.89 -33.07 -14.04
C GLY A 60 -0.63 -32.79 -14.84
N GLN A 61 -0.80 -32.57 -16.14
CA GLN A 61 0.26 -32.15 -17.03
C GLN A 61 0.18 -30.65 -17.28
N TYR A 62 1.33 -30.01 -17.47
CA TYR A 62 1.41 -28.63 -17.92
C TYR A 62 2.31 -28.51 -19.15
N GLY A 63 2.11 -27.45 -19.92
CA GLY A 63 2.92 -27.10 -21.07
C GLY A 63 3.18 -25.60 -21.13
N LEU A 64 4.14 -25.21 -21.96
CA LEU A 64 4.41 -23.82 -22.28
C LEU A 64 4.30 -23.64 -23.79
N GLN A 65 3.48 -22.69 -24.23
CA GLN A 65 3.30 -22.41 -25.65
C GLN A 65 2.99 -20.93 -25.85
N ASN A 66 3.78 -20.24 -26.68
CA ASN A 66 3.54 -18.85 -27.09
C ASN A 66 3.31 -17.86 -25.94
N GLY A 67 4.06 -17.99 -24.83
CA GLY A 67 3.89 -17.14 -23.65
C GLY A 67 2.71 -17.51 -22.75
N TYR A 68 2.09 -18.68 -22.96
CA TYR A 68 1.06 -19.21 -22.08
C TYR A 68 1.57 -20.41 -21.28
N LEU A 69 1.16 -20.48 -20.02
CA LEU A 69 1.17 -21.68 -19.20
C LEU A 69 -0.15 -22.43 -19.44
N LEU A 70 -0.04 -23.65 -19.99
CA LEU A 70 -1.16 -24.54 -20.27
C LEU A 70 -1.27 -25.54 -19.13
N ILE A 71 -2.41 -25.59 -18.43
CA ILE A 71 -2.65 -26.52 -17.33
C ILE A 71 -3.80 -27.45 -17.71
N GLN A 72 -3.53 -28.76 -17.81
CA GLN A 72 -4.57 -29.74 -18.08
C GLN A 72 -5.29 -30.13 -16.78
N ASN A 73 -6.62 -30.01 -16.77
CA ASN A 73 -7.44 -30.53 -15.70
C ASN A 73 -7.48 -32.07 -15.81
N PRO A 74 -7.02 -32.82 -14.79
CA PRO A 74 -6.93 -34.28 -14.85
C PRO A 74 -8.30 -34.97 -14.89
N ASN A 75 -9.35 -34.31 -14.41
CA ASN A 75 -10.68 -34.89 -14.30
C ASN A 75 -11.50 -34.70 -15.59
N THR A 76 -11.29 -33.59 -16.29
CA THR A 76 -12.08 -33.24 -17.48
C THR A 76 -11.28 -33.30 -18.78
N GLY A 77 -9.95 -33.36 -18.71
CA GLY A 77 -9.06 -33.26 -19.87
C GLY A 77 -8.98 -31.87 -20.49
N GLN A 78 -9.77 -30.90 -20.00
CA GLN A 78 -9.79 -29.52 -20.47
C GLN A 78 -8.45 -28.84 -20.17
N VAL A 79 -7.94 -28.09 -21.14
CA VAL A 79 -6.73 -27.27 -21.00
C VAL A 79 -7.13 -25.85 -20.62
N MET A 80 -6.60 -25.37 -19.50
CA MET A 80 -6.71 -23.99 -19.07
C MET A 80 -5.47 -23.22 -19.52
N ASN A 81 -5.68 -22.03 -20.08
CA ASN A 81 -4.61 -21.21 -20.63
C ASN A 81 -4.42 -19.98 -19.75
N TYR A 82 -3.20 -19.78 -19.27
CA TYR A 82 -2.81 -18.61 -18.49
C TYR A 82 -1.70 -17.86 -19.21
N TRP A 83 -1.93 -16.59 -19.55
CA TRP A 83 -0.90 -15.75 -20.10
C TRP A 83 0.15 -15.46 -19.02
N LEU A 84 1.43 -15.74 -19.32
CA LEU A 84 2.56 -15.40 -18.47
C LEU A 84 2.89 -13.92 -18.66
N GLN A 85 2.24 -13.06 -17.88
CA GLN A 85 2.46 -11.62 -17.94
C GLN A 85 3.86 -11.24 -17.46
N TYR A 86 4.36 -11.92 -16.43
CA TYR A 86 5.69 -11.72 -15.87
C TYR A 86 6.19 -12.99 -15.18
N TYR A 87 7.49 -13.28 -15.24
CA TYR A 87 8.11 -14.27 -14.37
C TYR A 87 9.63 -14.06 -14.26
N ASP A 88 10.17 -14.35 -13.08
CA ASP A 88 11.60 -14.44 -12.78
C ASP A 88 11.85 -15.61 -11.80
N ASN A 89 12.98 -15.63 -11.08
CA ASN A 89 13.32 -16.70 -10.15
C ASN A 89 12.51 -16.67 -8.82
N GLN A 90 11.80 -15.59 -8.55
CA GLN A 90 11.10 -15.30 -7.29
C GLN A 90 9.61 -15.04 -7.47
N SER A 91 9.19 -14.54 -8.63
CA SER A 91 7.82 -14.08 -8.88
C SER A 91 7.29 -14.61 -10.21
N MET A 92 5.99 -14.89 -10.26
CA MET A 92 5.28 -15.28 -11.48
C MET A 92 3.87 -14.67 -11.46
N ILE A 93 3.50 -14.00 -12.54
CA ILE A 93 2.18 -13.39 -12.74
C ILE A 93 1.49 -14.09 -13.90
N LEU A 94 0.38 -14.75 -13.59
CA LEU A 94 -0.48 -15.43 -14.56
C LEU A 94 -1.76 -14.63 -14.76
N VAL A 95 -2.25 -14.55 -15.99
CA VAL A 95 -3.55 -13.92 -16.32
C VAL A 95 -4.42 -14.93 -17.05
N ASP A 96 -5.64 -15.17 -16.56
CA ASP A 96 -6.57 -16.07 -17.24
C ASP A 96 -7.31 -15.39 -18.42
N ALA A 97 -8.14 -16.15 -19.13
CA ALA A 97 -8.92 -15.67 -20.27
C ALA A 97 -9.96 -14.59 -19.91
N MET A 98 -10.29 -14.41 -18.62
CA MET A 98 -11.21 -13.37 -18.14
C MET A 98 -10.46 -12.12 -17.65
N GLY A 99 -9.12 -12.11 -17.69
CA GLY A 99 -8.29 -11.02 -17.21
C GLY A 99 -7.98 -11.07 -15.72
N ASN A 100 -8.33 -12.17 -15.01
CA ASN A 100 -7.97 -12.30 -13.59
C ASN A 100 -6.48 -12.57 -13.44
N THR A 101 -5.84 -11.85 -12.54
CA THR A 101 -4.41 -11.99 -12.25
C THR A 101 -4.16 -12.91 -11.06
N PHE A 102 -3.24 -13.85 -11.21
CA PHE A 102 -2.76 -14.75 -10.17
C PHE A 102 -1.28 -14.46 -9.95
N ASN A 103 -0.97 -13.83 -8.82
CA ASN A 103 0.39 -13.51 -8.42
C ASN A 103 0.93 -14.68 -7.60
N TYR A 104 2.09 -15.18 -7.98
CA TYR A 104 2.79 -16.25 -7.30
C TYR A 104 4.18 -15.78 -6.88
N SER A 105 4.61 -16.20 -5.69
CA SER A 105 6.00 -16.09 -5.24
C SER A 105 6.61 -17.48 -5.10
N GLN A 106 7.92 -17.63 -5.34
CA GLN A 106 8.59 -18.90 -5.09
C GLN A 106 8.47 -19.25 -3.60
N ALA A 107 7.96 -20.44 -3.30
CA ALA A 107 7.87 -20.95 -1.95
C ALA A 107 9.28 -21.37 -1.48
N VAL A 108 10.12 -20.40 -1.19
CA VAL A 108 11.30 -20.62 -0.35
C VAL A 108 10.72 -20.98 1.03
N PRO A 109 11.01 -22.18 1.59
CA PRO A 109 10.66 -22.44 2.99
C PRO A 109 11.24 -21.28 3.80
N PRO A 110 10.44 -20.55 4.60
CA PRO A 110 10.96 -19.42 5.34
C PRO A 110 12.17 -19.92 6.12
N GLN A 111 13.37 -19.44 5.74
CA GLN A 111 14.55 -19.71 6.53
C GLN A 111 14.26 -19.00 7.85
N THR A 112 13.98 -19.77 8.89
CA THR A 112 13.88 -19.23 10.25
C THR A 112 15.27 -18.75 10.62
N GLN A 113 15.61 -17.52 10.23
CA GLN A 113 16.68 -16.79 10.86
C GLN A 113 16.37 -16.79 12.35
N ASP A 114 17.34 -17.19 13.17
CA ASP A 114 17.14 -17.17 14.61
C ASP A 114 17.00 -15.71 15.05
N ILE A 115 15.75 -15.28 15.27
CA ILE A 115 15.44 -13.95 15.73
C ILE A 115 16.10 -13.77 17.10
N GLN A 116 17.00 -12.80 17.20
CA GLN A 116 17.80 -12.57 18.40
C GLN A 116 16.99 -11.91 19.51
N GLY A 117 17.50 -11.95 20.74
CA GLY A 117 16.91 -11.24 21.89
C GLY A 117 16.70 -12.11 23.14
N THR A 118 16.27 -11.46 24.22
CA THR A 118 16.05 -12.10 25.52
C THR A 118 14.80 -12.98 25.48
N VAL A 119 14.86 -14.16 26.10
CA VAL A 119 13.69 -15.06 26.21
C VAL A 119 12.63 -14.42 27.10
N LEU A 120 11.44 -14.22 26.53
CA LEU A 120 10.24 -13.70 27.22
C LEU A 120 9.34 -14.83 27.72
N ALA A 121 9.26 -15.95 27.00
CA ALA A 121 8.47 -17.11 27.40
C ALA A 121 8.95 -18.40 26.72
N LYS A 122 8.60 -19.54 27.32
CA LYS A 122 8.82 -20.88 26.78
C LYS A 122 7.51 -21.66 26.82
N GLN A 123 7.15 -22.32 25.72
CA GLN A 123 5.93 -23.13 25.61
C GLN A 123 6.16 -24.28 24.63
N ASN A 124 5.87 -25.52 25.03
CA ASN A 124 5.97 -26.72 24.17
C ASN A 124 7.32 -26.85 23.42
N GLY A 125 8.44 -26.51 24.08
CA GLY A 125 9.77 -26.55 23.48
C GLY A 125 10.13 -25.34 22.60
N HIS A 126 9.19 -24.44 22.33
CA HIS A 126 9.43 -23.20 21.60
C HIS A 126 9.78 -22.04 22.53
N LEU A 127 10.50 -21.05 22.00
CA LEU A 127 10.91 -19.84 22.71
C LEU A 127 10.30 -18.60 22.05
N LEU A 128 9.67 -17.75 22.85
CA LEU A 128 9.36 -16.39 22.48
C LEU A 128 10.48 -15.49 23.01
N LYS A 129 11.09 -14.71 22.13
CA LYS A 129 12.18 -13.76 22.44
C LYS A 129 11.74 -12.31 22.19
N THR A 130 12.44 -11.33 22.77
CA THR A 130 12.16 -9.89 22.55
C THR A 130 12.13 -9.52 21.07
N GLY A 131 13.05 -10.03 20.25
CA GLY A 131 13.07 -9.75 18.81
C GLY A 131 11.79 -10.17 18.08
N HIS A 132 11.08 -11.21 18.53
CA HIS A 132 9.81 -11.61 17.91
C HIS A 132 8.71 -10.55 18.14
N VAL A 133 8.72 -9.90 19.31
CA VAL A 133 7.80 -8.80 19.61
C VAL A 133 8.18 -7.55 18.83
N GLU A 134 9.48 -7.30 18.67
CA GLU A 134 10.00 -6.16 17.90
C GLU A 134 9.56 -6.22 16.43
N VAL A 135 9.42 -7.40 15.83
CA VAL A 135 8.86 -7.55 14.47
C VAL A 135 7.47 -6.91 14.36
N TYR A 136 6.54 -7.24 15.27
CA TYR A 136 5.21 -6.62 15.26
C TYR A 136 5.23 -5.13 15.59
N GLN A 137 6.16 -4.70 16.45
CA GLN A 137 6.33 -3.27 16.72
C GLN A 137 6.82 -2.51 15.48
N LYS A 138 7.81 -3.04 14.75
CA LYS A 138 8.31 -2.47 13.49
C LYS A 138 7.23 -2.44 12.42
N PHE A 139 6.52 -3.54 12.23
CA PHE A 139 5.37 -3.62 11.33
C PHE A 139 4.32 -2.55 11.68
N THR A 140 3.95 -2.43 12.96
CA THR A 140 2.95 -1.45 13.39
C THR A 140 3.45 -0.02 13.13
N ARG A 141 4.70 0.30 13.47
CA ARG A 141 5.34 1.61 13.17
C ARG A 141 5.29 1.93 11.69
N PHE A 142 5.60 0.97 10.83
CA PHE A 142 5.55 1.13 9.38
C PHE A 142 4.14 1.50 8.91
N ILE A 143 3.11 0.78 9.38
CA ILE A 143 1.72 1.07 9.03
C ILE A 143 1.27 2.45 9.54
N ILE A 144 1.61 2.83 10.78
CA ILE A 144 1.15 4.11 11.33
C ILE A 144 2.05 5.30 10.97
N SER A 145 3.21 5.07 10.35
CA SER A 145 4.22 6.09 10.01
C SER A 145 4.54 7.04 11.18
N GLN A 146 4.76 6.48 12.36
CA GLN A 146 5.20 7.20 13.57
C GLN A 146 5.73 6.23 14.63
N ALA A 147 6.46 6.76 15.62
CA ALA A 147 6.90 5.99 16.77
C ALA A 147 5.73 5.49 17.63
N LEU A 148 5.89 4.28 18.19
CA LEU A 148 4.96 3.73 19.17
C LEU A 148 5.26 4.27 20.57
N SER A 149 4.22 4.65 21.30
CA SER A 149 4.34 4.99 22.72
C SER A 149 4.70 3.76 23.57
N TYR A 150 5.19 3.98 24.78
CA TYR A 150 5.52 2.89 25.71
C TYR A 150 4.33 1.96 25.99
N SER A 151 3.14 2.54 26.20
CA SER A 151 1.93 1.77 26.46
C SER A 151 1.50 0.92 25.26
N GLU A 152 1.72 1.41 24.04
CA GLU A 152 1.42 0.67 22.81
C GLU A 152 2.41 -0.49 22.58
N LYS A 153 3.71 -0.27 22.81
CA LYS A 153 4.72 -1.33 22.79
C LYS A 153 4.40 -2.43 23.81
N ALA A 154 4.01 -2.04 25.03
CA ALA A 154 3.61 -2.96 26.08
C ALA A 154 2.33 -3.74 25.74
N ALA A 155 1.34 -3.09 25.12
CA ALA A 155 0.10 -3.74 24.68
C ALA A 155 0.35 -4.80 23.59
N ILE A 156 1.22 -4.49 22.62
CA ILE A 156 1.63 -5.45 21.59
C ILE A 156 2.33 -6.65 22.26
N GLN A 157 3.30 -6.41 23.15
CA GLN A 157 4.01 -7.47 23.86
C GLN A 157 3.06 -8.39 24.65
N ALA A 158 2.10 -7.80 25.38
CA ALA A 158 1.14 -8.56 26.18
C ALA A 158 0.26 -9.46 25.31
N ASP A 159 -0.22 -8.95 24.18
CA ASP A 159 -1.03 -9.74 23.24
C ASP A 159 -0.20 -10.84 22.56
N THR A 160 1.03 -10.55 22.13
CA THR A 160 1.95 -11.54 21.56
C THR A 160 2.23 -12.67 22.57
N LEU A 161 2.48 -12.33 23.85
CA LEU A 161 2.70 -13.31 24.90
C LEU A 161 1.47 -14.19 25.15
N LYS A 162 0.27 -13.58 25.14
CA LYS A 162 -1.00 -14.30 25.30
C LYS A 162 -1.23 -15.29 24.15
N GLU A 163 -0.97 -14.87 22.91
CA GLU A 163 -1.10 -15.74 21.74
C GLU A 163 -0.07 -16.86 21.75
N PHE A 164 1.19 -16.56 22.09
CA PHE A 164 2.26 -17.56 22.17
C PHE A 164 1.91 -18.71 23.12
N LYS A 165 1.36 -18.38 24.30
CA LYS A 165 0.91 -19.38 25.28
C LYS A 165 -0.21 -20.27 24.74
N THR A 166 -1.00 -19.76 23.78
CA THR A 166 -2.14 -20.48 23.19
C THR A 166 -1.72 -21.32 21.99
N ASN A 167 -0.86 -20.80 21.11
CA ASN A 167 -0.44 -21.46 19.89
C ASN A 167 0.99 -21.02 19.46
N PRO A 168 2.03 -21.57 20.08
CA PRO A 168 3.40 -21.09 19.88
C PRO A 168 3.91 -21.28 18.45
N ILE A 169 3.58 -22.40 17.79
CA ILE A 169 4.02 -22.69 16.43
C ILE A 169 3.42 -21.71 15.42
N ALA A 170 2.11 -21.44 15.51
CA ALA A 170 1.46 -20.52 14.59
C ALA A 170 1.98 -19.10 14.77
N LEU A 171 2.14 -18.63 16.02
CA LEU A 171 2.67 -17.29 16.26
C LEU A 171 4.09 -17.14 15.69
N LEU A 172 4.99 -18.08 15.97
CA LEU A 172 6.38 -17.98 15.49
C LEU A 172 6.46 -18.02 13.96
N LYS A 173 5.58 -18.79 13.32
CA LYS A 173 5.44 -18.78 11.86
C LYS A 173 4.96 -17.41 11.36
N ASP A 174 3.89 -16.87 11.95
CA ASP A 174 3.34 -15.56 11.58
C ASP A 174 4.38 -14.44 11.78
N VAL A 175 5.20 -14.51 12.84
CA VAL A 175 6.31 -13.58 13.08
C VAL A 175 7.37 -13.69 11.98
N ALA A 176 7.79 -14.89 11.62
CA ALA A 176 8.79 -15.09 10.56
C ALA A 176 8.29 -14.57 9.21
N GLU A 177 7.03 -14.82 8.86
CA GLU A 177 6.40 -14.29 7.65
C GLU A 177 6.31 -12.75 7.68
N THR A 178 5.98 -12.17 8.85
CA THR A 178 5.97 -10.71 9.05
C THR A 178 7.36 -10.11 8.86
N ASP A 179 8.37 -10.73 9.46
CA ASP A 179 9.75 -10.24 9.38
C ASP A 179 10.27 -10.30 7.94
N GLN A 180 10.06 -11.41 7.24
CA GLN A 180 10.45 -11.55 5.84
C GLN A 180 9.78 -10.50 4.95
N ALA A 181 8.47 -10.28 5.12
CA ALA A 181 7.74 -9.25 4.40
C ALA A 181 8.32 -7.86 4.68
N MET A 182 8.57 -7.53 5.96
CA MET A 182 9.19 -6.26 6.34
C MET A 182 10.60 -6.11 5.76
N GLN A 183 11.42 -7.17 5.76
CA GLN A 183 12.75 -7.17 5.14
C GLN A 183 12.68 -6.84 3.64
N GLN A 184 11.68 -7.34 2.92
CA GLN A 184 11.44 -6.99 1.53
C GLN A 184 11.03 -5.52 1.36
N ALA A 185 10.18 -4.99 2.25
CA ALA A 185 9.84 -3.56 2.26
C ALA A 185 11.08 -2.70 2.42
N TYR A 186 11.96 -3.06 3.36
CA TYR A 186 13.19 -2.32 3.62
C TYR A 186 14.17 -2.30 2.44
N GLN A 187 14.00 -3.16 1.42
CA GLN A 187 14.80 -3.10 0.19
C GLN A 187 14.27 -2.06 -0.82
N LEU A 188 13.09 -1.51 -0.59
CA LEU A 188 12.49 -0.51 -1.47
C LEU A 188 13.09 0.86 -1.16
N ASN A 189 13.49 1.56 -2.20
CA ASN A 189 13.95 2.94 -2.10
C ASN A 189 12.91 3.93 -2.60
N ASN A 190 12.05 3.55 -3.56
CA ASN A 190 11.07 4.48 -4.13
C ASN A 190 9.90 4.74 -3.14
N PRO A 191 9.69 5.99 -2.69
CA PRO A 191 8.62 6.34 -1.75
C PRO A 191 7.22 5.98 -2.21
N ILE A 192 6.92 6.08 -3.52
CA ILE A 192 5.62 5.69 -4.07
C ILE A 192 5.41 4.19 -3.86
N GLN A 193 6.42 3.37 -4.18
CA GLN A 193 6.33 1.91 -4.03
C GLN A 193 6.17 1.52 -2.55
N ILE A 194 6.92 2.15 -1.66
CA ILE A 194 6.79 1.94 -0.21
C ILE A 194 5.38 2.32 0.27
N GLY A 195 4.87 3.46 -0.21
CA GLY A 195 3.51 3.91 0.08
C GLY A 195 2.45 2.92 -0.39
N LEU A 196 2.59 2.38 -1.60
CA LEU A 196 1.65 1.40 -2.15
C LEU A 196 1.65 0.10 -1.33
N VAL A 197 2.82 -0.40 -0.92
CA VAL A 197 2.93 -1.56 -0.02
C VAL A 197 2.23 -1.31 1.30
N ARG A 198 2.51 -0.16 1.93
CA ARG A 198 1.86 0.24 3.18
C ARG A 198 0.33 0.27 3.00
N GLN A 199 -0.16 0.77 1.89
CA GLN A 199 -1.59 0.90 1.62
C GLN A 199 -2.27 -0.42 1.33
N ALA A 200 -1.61 -1.34 0.60
CA ALA A 200 -2.08 -2.71 0.43
C ALA A 200 -2.23 -3.41 1.80
N LEU A 201 -1.26 -3.24 2.70
CA LEU A 201 -1.32 -3.79 4.04
C LEU A 201 -2.45 -3.18 4.88
N ILE A 202 -2.65 -1.85 4.83
CA ILE A 202 -3.76 -1.18 5.53
C ILE A 202 -5.11 -1.71 5.01
N ALA A 203 -5.28 -1.79 3.70
CA ALA A 203 -6.49 -2.28 3.05
C ALA A 203 -6.83 -3.71 3.48
N GLU A 204 -5.84 -4.60 3.46
CA GLU A 204 -6.00 -5.97 3.91
C GLU A 204 -6.37 -6.04 5.40
N LEU A 205 -5.62 -5.33 6.26
CA LEU A 205 -5.90 -5.29 7.70
C LEU A 205 -7.32 -4.79 7.98
N HIS A 206 -7.76 -3.76 7.25
CA HIS A 206 -9.11 -3.21 7.35
C HIS A 206 -10.15 -4.24 6.91
N LYS A 207 -10.00 -4.82 5.72
CA LYS A 207 -10.90 -5.84 5.16
C LYS A 207 -11.09 -7.00 6.13
N ALA A 208 -10.00 -7.47 6.74
CA ALA A 208 -10.05 -8.61 7.64
C ALA A 208 -10.60 -8.28 9.04
N THR A 209 -10.53 -7.02 9.48
CA THR A 209 -10.87 -6.64 10.87
C THR A 209 -12.10 -5.75 11.00
N ARG A 210 -12.64 -5.20 9.90
CA ARG A 210 -13.79 -4.26 9.93
C ARG A 210 -15.05 -4.85 10.54
N GLN A 211 -15.24 -6.16 10.44
CA GLN A 211 -16.39 -6.88 11.03
C GLN A 211 -16.11 -7.45 12.44
N MET A 212 -14.87 -7.34 12.94
CA MET A 212 -14.54 -7.84 14.27
C MET A 212 -15.00 -6.87 15.36
N PHE A 213 -15.59 -7.41 16.43
CA PHE A 213 -15.86 -6.62 17.62
C PHE A 213 -14.57 -6.07 18.22
N GLU A 214 -14.59 -4.82 18.69
CA GLU A 214 -13.40 -4.12 19.19
C GLU A 214 -12.67 -4.91 20.30
N ALA A 215 -13.42 -5.55 21.21
CA ALA A 215 -12.86 -6.38 22.27
C ALA A 215 -12.03 -7.57 21.74
N GLN A 216 -12.34 -8.07 20.54
CA GLN A 216 -11.69 -9.21 19.89
C GLN A 216 -10.50 -8.81 19.01
N LYS A 217 -10.34 -7.51 18.70
CA LYS A 217 -9.22 -7.04 17.88
C LYS A 217 -7.90 -7.15 18.64
N PRO A 218 -6.82 -7.64 17.99
CA PRO A 218 -5.48 -7.60 18.55
C PRO A 218 -5.02 -6.17 18.84
N ALA A 219 -4.14 -5.99 19.82
CA ALA A 219 -3.58 -4.69 20.21
C ALA A 219 -3.01 -3.92 19.02
N LEU A 220 -2.26 -4.60 18.14
CA LEU A 220 -1.69 -3.98 16.94
C LEU A 220 -2.78 -3.37 16.03
N ILE A 221 -3.91 -4.06 15.84
CA ILE A 221 -5.03 -3.58 15.02
C ILE A 221 -5.73 -2.39 15.68
N LYS A 222 -5.88 -2.42 17.01
CA LYS A 222 -6.45 -1.29 17.76
C LYS A 222 -5.59 -0.04 17.63
N ILE A 223 -4.27 -0.20 17.68
CA ILE A 223 -3.29 0.88 17.50
C ILE A 223 -3.36 1.42 16.08
N ILE A 224 -3.37 0.56 15.07
CA ILE A 224 -3.49 0.96 13.66
C ILE A 224 -4.79 1.72 13.41
N ASN A 225 -5.93 1.19 13.85
CA ASN A 225 -7.23 1.86 13.67
C ASN A 225 -7.31 3.21 14.39
N ARG A 226 -6.57 3.40 15.49
CA ARG A 226 -6.51 4.68 16.21
C ARG A 226 -5.72 5.74 15.44
N HIS A 227 -4.57 5.37 14.89
CA HIS A 227 -3.63 6.33 14.27
C HIS A 227 -3.79 6.47 12.76
N ALA A 228 -4.34 5.47 12.08
CA ALA A 228 -4.60 5.46 10.65
C ALA A 228 -6.02 4.96 10.37
N PRO A 229 -7.07 5.63 10.89
CA PRO A 229 -8.45 5.23 10.65
C PRO A 229 -8.74 5.31 9.14
N VAL A 230 -9.25 4.22 8.59
CA VAL A 230 -9.72 4.14 7.20
C VAL A 230 -10.98 4.98 7.05
N LEU A 231 -10.94 5.95 6.14
CA LEU A 231 -12.03 6.86 5.80
C LEU A 231 -12.86 6.33 4.64
N ALA A 232 -12.22 5.71 3.65
CA ALA A 232 -12.86 5.07 2.52
C ALA A 232 -12.08 3.82 2.11
N PHE A 233 -12.78 2.79 1.64
CA PHE A 233 -12.20 1.55 1.17
C PHE A 233 -12.87 1.14 -0.14
N ASP A 234 -12.08 0.87 -1.18
CA ASP A 234 -12.56 0.38 -2.45
C ASP A 234 -12.20 -1.10 -2.61
N GLU A 235 -13.23 -1.96 -2.64
CA GLU A 235 -13.07 -3.41 -2.75
C GLU A 235 -12.51 -3.85 -4.09
N SER A 236 -12.75 -3.10 -5.17
CA SER A 236 -12.31 -3.48 -6.53
C SER A 236 -10.80 -3.27 -6.74
N THR A 237 -10.23 -2.25 -6.10
CA THR A 237 -8.80 -1.91 -6.21
C THR A 237 -8.01 -2.31 -4.97
N ASN A 238 -8.70 -2.74 -3.91
CA ASN A 238 -8.14 -3.05 -2.60
C ASN A 238 -7.29 -1.91 -2.03
N LEU A 239 -7.76 -0.68 -2.20
CA LEU A 239 -7.12 0.53 -1.67
C LEU A 239 -7.95 1.09 -0.52
N ALA A 240 -7.25 1.52 0.53
CA ALA A 240 -7.84 2.17 1.69
C ALA A 240 -7.32 3.61 1.80
N PHE A 241 -8.21 4.59 1.81
CA PHE A 241 -7.86 5.97 2.07
C PHE A 241 -7.99 6.25 3.57
N THR A 242 -6.92 6.67 4.22
CA THR A 242 -6.89 6.90 5.68
C THR A 242 -6.96 8.39 6.03
N LEU A 243 -7.21 8.67 7.32
CA LEU A 243 -7.15 10.04 7.82
C LEU A 243 -5.78 10.69 7.62
N LYS A 244 -4.69 9.91 7.78
CA LYS A 244 -3.35 10.43 7.53
C LYS A 244 -3.16 10.80 6.07
N ASP A 245 -3.72 10.02 5.15
CA ASP A 245 -3.63 10.31 3.72
C ASP A 245 -4.36 11.62 3.37
N PHE A 246 -5.51 11.85 3.99
CA PHE A 246 -6.22 13.13 3.89
C PHE A 246 -5.42 14.31 4.48
N GLU A 247 -4.80 14.13 5.64
CA GLU A 247 -3.94 15.16 6.25
C GLU A 247 -2.71 15.45 5.40
N GLY A 248 -2.08 14.39 4.87
CA GLY A 248 -0.97 14.47 3.92
C GLY A 248 -1.34 15.26 2.67
N LEU A 249 -2.54 15.02 2.12
CA LEU A 249 -3.05 15.78 0.99
C LEU A 249 -3.15 17.29 1.28
N LEU A 250 -3.71 17.67 2.43
CA LEU A 250 -3.81 19.08 2.81
C LEU A 250 -2.44 19.72 3.00
N ASN A 251 -1.50 18.98 3.61
CA ASN A 251 -0.15 19.47 3.83
C ASN A 251 0.64 19.61 2.53
N TYR A 252 0.52 18.64 1.63
CA TYR A 252 1.10 18.72 0.29
C TYR A 252 0.54 19.93 -0.49
N THR A 253 -0.78 20.12 -0.45
CA THR A 253 -1.40 21.27 -1.11
C THR A 253 -0.92 22.58 -0.53
N ARG A 254 -0.83 22.69 0.80
CA ARG A 254 -0.28 23.88 1.47
C ARG A 254 1.14 24.15 1.00
N PHE A 255 2.00 23.14 0.99
CA PHE A 255 3.38 23.26 0.54
C PHE A 255 3.48 23.74 -0.91
N MET A 256 2.68 23.17 -1.83
CA MET A 256 2.66 23.61 -3.23
C MET A 256 2.22 25.08 -3.38
N ASN A 257 1.24 25.53 -2.59
CA ASN A 257 0.81 26.93 -2.59
C ASN A 257 1.91 27.85 -2.03
N GLU A 258 2.59 27.44 -0.96
CA GLU A 258 3.73 28.19 -0.38
C GLU A 258 4.91 28.32 -1.35
N LEU A 259 5.13 27.33 -2.23
CA LEU A 259 6.14 27.40 -3.28
C LEU A 259 5.79 28.44 -4.36
N LEU A 260 4.49 28.60 -4.64
CA LEU A 260 3.98 29.52 -5.65
C LEU A 260 3.64 30.92 -5.08
N ASN A 261 4.01 31.18 -3.83
CA ASN A 261 3.63 32.40 -3.09
C ASN A 261 2.12 32.65 -3.07
N GLN A 262 1.31 31.60 -3.10
CA GLN A 262 -0.14 31.66 -2.96
C GLN A 262 -0.52 31.36 -1.51
N PRO A 263 -1.40 32.16 -0.89
CA PRO A 263 -1.87 31.86 0.45
C PRO A 263 -2.78 30.63 0.42
N PHE A 264 -2.48 29.63 1.25
CA PHE A 264 -3.38 28.50 1.48
C PHE A 264 -4.03 28.61 2.85
N THR A 265 -5.32 28.90 2.87
CA THR A 265 -6.14 28.91 4.09
C THR A 265 -7.38 28.06 3.88
N ILE A 266 -7.60 27.10 4.78
CA ILE A 266 -8.79 26.24 4.78
C ILE A 266 -9.41 26.26 6.17
N THR A 267 -10.68 26.61 6.27
CA THR A 267 -11.42 26.55 7.53
C THR A 267 -11.73 25.09 7.90
N GLU A 268 -11.98 24.80 9.18
CA GLU A 268 -12.37 23.44 9.59
C GLU A 268 -13.67 22.97 8.91
N VAL A 269 -14.61 23.88 8.63
CA VAL A 269 -15.84 23.54 7.88
C VAL A 269 -15.51 23.07 6.46
N GLN A 270 -14.68 23.82 5.73
CA GLN A 270 -14.22 23.46 4.38
C GLN A 270 -13.44 22.14 4.41
N LYS A 271 -12.55 21.97 5.40
CA LYS A 271 -11.80 20.72 5.60
C LYS A 271 -12.71 19.52 5.78
N GLN A 272 -13.74 19.61 6.62
CA GLN A 272 -14.69 18.51 6.82
C GLN A 272 -15.57 18.26 5.59
N GLN A 273 -15.95 19.31 4.85
CA GLN A 273 -16.68 19.16 3.58
C GLN A 273 -15.84 18.44 2.54
N PHE A 274 -14.60 18.88 2.32
CA PHE A 274 -13.67 18.28 1.39
C PHE A 274 -13.37 16.81 1.74
N LYS A 275 -13.17 16.51 3.02
CA LYS A 275 -13.04 15.14 3.52
C LYS A 275 -14.22 14.26 3.09
N ARG A 276 -15.46 14.74 3.30
CA ARG A 276 -16.67 14.00 2.90
C ARG A 276 -16.77 13.82 1.39
N GLU A 277 -16.38 14.82 0.61
CA GLU A 277 -16.40 14.74 -0.84
C GLU A 277 -15.42 13.69 -1.38
N ILE A 278 -14.17 13.69 -0.91
CA ILE A 278 -13.20 12.65 -1.30
C ILE A 278 -13.71 11.27 -0.91
N ILE A 279 -14.21 11.10 0.32
CA ILE A 279 -14.77 9.81 0.77
C ILE A 279 -15.90 9.36 -0.16
N GLY A 280 -16.83 10.25 -0.51
CA GLY A 280 -17.97 9.93 -1.36
C GLY A 280 -17.59 9.60 -2.80
N LYS A 281 -16.52 10.22 -3.32
CA LYS A 281 -16.02 9.98 -4.68
C LYS A 281 -14.99 8.86 -4.78
N PHE A 282 -14.36 8.45 -3.67
CA PHE A 282 -13.16 7.61 -3.67
C PHE A 282 -13.27 6.37 -4.55
N ALA A 283 -14.33 5.58 -4.40
CA ALA A 283 -14.55 4.36 -5.19
C ALA A 283 -14.70 4.61 -6.70
N SER A 284 -15.18 5.80 -7.09
CA SER A 284 -15.37 6.19 -8.51
C SER A 284 -14.15 6.84 -9.15
N LEU A 285 -13.12 7.18 -8.37
CA LEU A 285 -11.91 7.80 -8.90
C LEU A 285 -11.13 6.82 -9.80
N PRO A 286 -10.41 7.31 -10.83
CA PRO A 286 -9.42 6.53 -11.55
C PRO A 286 -8.39 5.90 -10.61
N LEU A 287 -7.87 4.72 -10.98
CA LEU A 287 -6.90 3.98 -10.15
C LEU A 287 -5.68 4.82 -9.76
N GLU A 288 -5.10 5.56 -10.71
CA GLU A 288 -3.94 6.42 -10.47
C GLU A 288 -4.23 7.48 -9.38
N GLN A 289 -5.41 8.10 -9.43
CA GLN A 289 -5.81 9.10 -8.44
C GLN A 289 -6.01 8.47 -7.06
N LYS A 290 -6.62 7.26 -6.99
CA LYS A 290 -6.75 6.52 -5.73
C LYS A 290 -5.38 6.20 -5.14
N GLN A 291 -4.47 5.68 -5.95
CA GLN A 291 -3.11 5.35 -5.53
C GLN A 291 -2.39 6.59 -5.00
N MET A 292 -2.43 7.70 -5.74
CA MET A 292 -1.81 8.95 -5.31
C MET A 292 -2.38 9.46 -3.99
N LEU A 293 -3.71 9.51 -3.85
CA LEU A 293 -4.35 9.89 -2.59
C LEU A 293 -3.86 9.02 -1.43
N CYS A 294 -3.83 7.70 -1.62
CA CYS A 294 -3.38 6.75 -0.61
C CYS A 294 -1.88 6.87 -0.27
N VAL A 295 -1.01 7.34 -1.17
CA VAL A 295 0.43 7.49 -0.85
C VAL A 295 0.81 8.90 -0.41
N THR A 296 -0.10 9.88 -0.50
CA THR A 296 0.23 11.31 -0.35
C THR A 296 0.87 11.65 1.00
N ASN A 297 0.42 11.02 2.09
CA ASN A 297 1.04 11.26 3.40
C ASN A 297 2.52 10.87 3.44
N LEU A 298 2.85 9.71 2.88
CA LEU A 298 4.24 9.23 2.85
C LEU A 298 5.08 10.14 1.95
N LEU A 299 4.57 10.50 0.77
CA LEU A 299 5.25 11.42 -0.13
C LEU A 299 5.53 12.78 0.52
N TYR A 300 4.53 13.35 1.20
CA TYR A 300 4.71 14.62 1.88
C TYR A 300 5.76 14.53 2.99
N GLN A 301 5.84 13.42 3.74
CA GLN A 301 6.89 13.24 4.75
C GLN A 301 8.30 13.28 4.13
N VAL A 302 8.49 12.65 2.96
CA VAL A 302 9.78 12.70 2.25
C VAL A 302 10.10 14.11 1.77
N ILE A 303 9.11 14.79 1.18
CA ILE A 303 9.25 16.17 0.72
C ILE A 303 9.61 17.11 1.87
N ASP A 304 8.85 17.07 2.97
CA ASP A 304 9.05 17.93 4.14
C ASP A 304 10.42 17.67 4.80
N TYR A 305 10.81 16.41 4.93
CA TYR A 305 12.12 16.04 5.46
C TYR A 305 13.27 16.60 4.61
N ASN A 306 13.23 16.38 3.29
CA ASN A 306 14.27 16.88 2.39
C ASN A 306 14.24 18.42 2.30
N TRP A 307 13.07 19.04 2.22
CA TRP A 307 12.91 20.50 2.19
C TRP A 307 13.57 21.19 3.40
N LYS A 308 13.37 20.64 4.60
CA LYS A 308 13.95 21.16 5.86
C LYS A 308 15.47 21.06 5.93
N ARG A 309 16.09 20.19 5.11
CA ARG A 309 17.55 20.01 5.04
C ARG A 309 18.22 20.94 4.03
N LEU A 310 17.45 21.53 3.12
CA LEU A 310 17.96 22.53 2.18
C LEU A 310 18.35 23.82 2.92
N SER A 311 19.40 24.48 2.43
CA SER A 311 19.72 25.82 2.87
C SER A 311 18.61 26.80 2.44
N HIS A 312 18.52 27.95 3.12
CA HIS A 312 17.57 28.99 2.73
C HIS A 312 17.77 29.43 1.26
N GLU A 313 19.01 29.50 0.80
CA GLU A 313 19.33 29.85 -0.60
C GLU A 313 18.79 28.80 -1.59
N GLN A 314 18.99 27.51 -1.30
CA GLN A 314 18.47 26.41 -2.13
C GLN A 314 16.94 26.41 -2.17
N GLN A 315 16.29 26.66 -1.03
CA GLN A 315 14.83 26.79 -0.96
C GLN A 315 14.32 27.95 -1.83
N GLN A 316 14.99 29.11 -1.81
CA GLN A 316 14.60 30.26 -2.64
C GLN A 316 14.83 29.98 -4.14
N ALA A 317 15.96 29.37 -4.51
CA ALA A 317 16.24 28.99 -5.89
C ALA A 317 15.16 28.04 -6.44
N TYR A 318 14.76 27.05 -5.64
CA TYR A 318 13.69 26.12 -5.99
C TYR A 318 12.33 26.80 -6.17
N LYS A 319 11.95 27.69 -5.24
CA LYS A 319 10.72 28.48 -5.38
C LYS A 319 10.70 29.27 -6.68
N GLN A 320 11.80 29.94 -7.03
CA GLN A 320 11.90 30.69 -8.27
C GLN A 320 11.78 29.79 -9.51
N GLN A 321 12.40 28.61 -9.48
CA GLN A 321 12.25 27.61 -10.55
C GLN A 321 10.80 27.14 -10.70
N MET A 322 10.12 26.81 -9.61
CA MET A 322 8.73 26.38 -9.61
C MET A 322 7.79 27.48 -10.13
N ILE A 323 7.98 28.72 -9.68
CA ILE A 323 7.24 29.88 -10.19
C ILE A 323 7.45 29.99 -11.69
N ALA A 324 8.71 30.00 -12.16
CA ALA A 324 9.06 30.12 -13.57
C ALA A 324 8.42 29.03 -14.46
N GLN A 325 8.36 27.78 -13.97
CA GLN A 325 7.72 26.66 -14.67
C GLN A 325 6.18 26.79 -14.70
N ASN A 326 5.58 27.42 -13.70
CA ASN A 326 4.13 27.64 -13.62
C ASN A 326 3.64 28.94 -14.28
N VAL A 327 4.51 29.81 -14.81
CA VAL A 327 4.07 31.04 -15.54
C VAL A 327 3.64 30.77 -17.00
N ALA A 328 3.57 29.52 -17.45
CA ALA A 328 2.90 29.21 -18.71
C ALA A 328 1.36 29.35 -18.50
N PRO A 329 0.63 30.14 -19.32
CA PRO A 329 -0.79 30.37 -19.11
C PRO A 329 -1.57 29.08 -19.40
N GLN A 330 -1.81 28.27 -18.36
CA GLN A 330 -2.77 27.18 -18.45
C GLN A 330 -4.17 27.79 -18.51
N GLN A 331 -4.67 27.94 -19.74
CA GLN A 331 -6.08 27.76 -20.00
C GLN A 331 -6.48 26.45 -19.33
N MET A 332 -7.19 26.53 -18.20
CA MET A 332 -7.78 25.35 -17.58
C MET A 332 -8.56 24.62 -18.67
N PRO A 333 -8.43 23.28 -18.80
CA PRO A 333 -9.35 22.51 -19.63
C PRO A 333 -10.76 22.91 -19.19
N ALA A 334 -11.61 23.31 -20.14
CA ALA A 334 -12.99 23.63 -19.85
C ALA A 334 -13.56 22.49 -19.00
N THR A 335 -14.03 22.82 -17.80
CA THR A 335 -14.74 21.87 -16.95
C THR A 335 -15.76 21.14 -17.82
N PRO A 336 -15.83 19.80 -17.82
CA PRO A 336 -16.86 19.11 -18.57
C PRO A 336 -18.20 19.71 -18.16
N GLN A 337 -18.92 20.32 -19.11
CA GLN A 337 -20.24 20.89 -18.87
C GLN A 337 -21.18 19.75 -18.49
N VAL A 338 -21.25 19.47 -17.19
CA VAL A 338 -22.36 18.71 -16.63
C VAL A 338 -23.58 19.60 -16.83
N SER A 339 -24.59 19.07 -17.52
CA SER A 339 -25.86 19.76 -17.74
C SER A 339 -26.55 19.91 -16.39
N GLU A 340 -26.28 21.01 -15.68
CA GLU A 340 -26.91 21.28 -14.40
C GLU A 340 -28.34 21.79 -14.62
N PRO A 341 -29.30 21.41 -13.75
CA PRO A 341 -30.66 21.93 -13.80
C PRO A 341 -30.66 23.47 -13.67
N PRO A 342 -31.62 24.18 -14.30
CA PRO A 342 -31.67 25.63 -14.27
C PRO A 342 -31.76 26.14 -12.83
N ILE A 343 -30.82 27.00 -12.45
CA ILE A 343 -30.77 27.66 -11.14
C ILE A 343 -31.78 28.81 -11.17
N ASP A 344 -32.62 28.92 -10.15
CA ASP A 344 -33.47 30.09 -9.97
C ASP A 344 -32.59 31.30 -9.59
N THR A 345 -32.36 32.19 -10.55
CA THR A 345 -31.52 33.37 -10.37
C THR A 345 -32.17 34.45 -9.49
N ASN A 346 -33.42 34.25 -9.06
CA ASN A 346 -34.15 35.18 -8.19
C ASN A 346 -34.05 34.83 -6.70
N ASP A 347 -33.46 33.70 -6.33
CA ASP A 347 -33.18 33.34 -4.94
C ASP A 347 -31.71 33.62 -4.59
N PRO A 348 -31.41 34.66 -3.79
CA PRO A 348 -30.05 34.99 -3.36
C PRO A 348 -29.37 33.85 -2.60
N ALA A 349 -30.13 32.99 -1.90
CA ALA A 349 -29.59 31.84 -1.18
C ALA A 349 -29.16 30.73 -2.15
N ALA A 350 -29.96 30.47 -3.19
CA ALA A 350 -29.60 29.53 -4.26
C ALA A 350 -28.38 30.02 -5.06
N LEU A 351 -28.30 31.32 -5.35
CA LEU A 351 -27.17 31.93 -6.04
C LEU A 351 -25.87 31.86 -5.21
N TYR A 352 -25.96 32.12 -3.91
CA TYR A 352 -24.84 32.00 -2.97
C TYR A 352 -24.36 30.54 -2.84
N ALA A 353 -25.28 29.60 -2.69
CA ALA A 353 -24.96 28.17 -2.65
C ALA A 353 -24.27 27.70 -3.94
N TYR A 354 -24.71 28.22 -5.09
CA TYR A 354 -24.10 27.92 -6.39
C TYR A 354 -22.67 28.47 -6.51
N GLN A 355 -22.45 29.74 -6.15
CA GLN A 355 -21.11 30.34 -6.16
C GLN A 355 -20.16 29.60 -5.23
N LEU A 356 -20.63 29.22 -4.05
CA LEU A 356 -19.86 28.43 -3.10
C LEU A 356 -19.50 27.05 -3.68
N LYS A 357 -20.44 26.37 -4.35
CA LYS A 357 -20.20 25.09 -5.04
C LYS A 357 -19.16 25.24 -6.16
N MET A 358 -19.27 26.26 -7.00
CA MET A 358 -18.32 26.53 -8.09
C MET A 358 -16.91 26.82 -7.58
N GLN A 359 -16.79 27.59 -6.49
CA GLN A 359 -15.51 27.84 -5.85
C GLN A 359 -14.92 26.53 -5.29
N GLN A 360 -15.75 25.71 -4.65
CA GLN A 360 -15.35 24.40 -4.12
C GLN A 360 -14.89 23.44 -5.21
N GLU A 361 -15.62 23.35 -6.33
CA GLU A 361 -15.21 22.51 -7.46
C GLU A 361 -13.89 23.00 -8.05
N ARG A 362 -13.68 24.31 -8.15
CA ARG A 362 -12.39 24.87 -8.59
C ARG A 362 -11.27 24.48 -7.64
N GLU A 363 -11.46 24.65 -6.32
CA GLU A 363 -10.48 24.27 -5.30
C GLU A 363 -10.18 22.76 -5.34
N TYR A 364 -11.21 21.92 -5.50
CA TYR A 364 -11.10 20.47 -5.68
C TYR A 364 -10.29 20.14 -6.94
N TRP A 365 -10.60 20.73 -8.09
CA TRP A 365 -9.92 20.47 -9.34
C TRP A 365 -8.47 20.97 -9.35
N THR A 366 -8.19 22.12 -8.72
CA THR A 366 -6.83 22.61 -8.52
C THR A 366 -6.03 21.68 -7.61
N MET A 367 -6.63 21.18 -6.53
CA MET A 367 -5.99 20.16 -5.70
C MET A 367 -5.72 18.88 -6.49
N MET A 368 -6.71 18.38 -7.23
CA MET A 368 -6.56 17.16 -8.03
C MET A 368 -5.56 17.30 -9.18
N SER A 369 -5.48 18.46 -9.84
CA SER A 369 -4.47 18.72 -10.88
C SER A 369 -3.06 18.75 -10.30
N ASN A 370 -2.91 19.28 -9.09
CA ASN A 370 -1.63 19.31 -8.37
C ASN A 370 -1.18 17.92 -7.90
N ILE A 371 -2.09 16.94 -7.83
CA ILE A 371 -1.80 15.55 -7.41
C ILE A 371 -1.38 14.65 -8.60
N SER A 372 -1.20 15.21 -9.80
CA SER A 372 -0.75 14.38 -10.94
C SER A 372 0.62 13.76 -10.66
N MET A 373 0.76 12.45 -10.90
CA MET A 373 2.00 11.70 -10.66
C MET A 373 3.20 12.32 -11.38
N GLN A 374 2.95 12.95 -12.54
CA GLN A 374 3.95 13.68 -13.30
C GLN A 374 4.47 14.94 -12.58
N SER A 375 3.59 15.76 -12.00
CA SER A 375 4.00 16.93 -11.20
C SER A 375 4.81 16.51 -9.98
N HIS A 376 4.45 15.39 -9.35
CA HIS A 376 5.17 14.85 -8.20
C HIS A 376 6.56 14.31 -8.52
N VAL A 377 6.69 13.52 -9.60
CA VAL A 377 8.00 13.00 -10.04
C VAL A 377 8.95 14.16 -10.35
N THR A 378 8.44 15.24 -10.96
CA THR A 378 9.24 16.45 -11.17
C THR A 378 9.65 17.13 -9.86
N SER A 379 8.73 17.31 -8.90
CA SER A 379 9.06 17.92 -7.61
C SER A 379 10.07 17.11 -6.80
N MET A 380 9.91 15.78 -6.75
CA MET A 380 10.82 14.85 -6.07
C MET A 380 12.21 14.89 -6.71
N ASN A 381 12.31 14.68 -8.02
CA ASN A 381 13.59 14.68 -8.74
C ASN A 381 14.38 15.97 -8.49
N ILE A 382 13.72 17.13 -8.41
CA ILE A 382 14.41 18.40 -8.20
C ILE A 382 14.84 18.55 -6.72
N ILE A 383 13.98 18.18 -5.75
CA ILE A 383 14.34 18.22 -4.32
C ILE A 383 15.48 17.24 -4.00
N GLU A 384 15.46 16.07 -4.63
CA GLU A 384 16.51 15.04 -4.55
C GLU A 384 17.85 15.56 -5.11
N ASN A 385 17.83 16.15 -6.31
CA ASN A 385 19.04 16.69 -6.96
C ASN A 385 19.70 17.85 -6.20
N MET A 386 19.00 18.50 -5.26
CA MET A 386 19.56 19.56 -4.41
C MET A 386 20.17 19.06 -3.09
N GLY A 387 20.28 17.73 -2.90
CA GLY A 387 20.93 17.10 -1.75
C GLY A 387 19.98 16.35 -0.80
N GLY A 388 18.79 16.00 -1.27
CA GLY A 388 17.84 15.14 -0.55
C GLY A 388 18.27 13.67 -0.57
N THR A 389 17.68 12.86 0.31
CA THR A 389 17.80 11.39 0.28
C THR A 389 16.58 10.79 -0.40
N ASP A 390 16.79 9.75 -1.21
CA ASP A 390 15.72 8.92 -1.78
C ASP A 390 15.19 7.91 -0.74
N ASN A 391 15.89 7.76 0.39
CA ASN A 391 15.65 6.70 1.34
C ASN A 391 14.61 7.10 2.41
N TYR A 392 13.35 6.77 2.18
CA TYR A 392 12.27 6.93 3.17
C TYR A 392 12.61 6.31 4.53
N TRP A 393 13.39 5.24 4.57
CA TRP A 393 13.74 4.57 5.83
C TRP A 393 14.57 5.45 6.77
N GLU A 394 15.33 6.42 6.24
CA GLU A 394 16.04 7.42 7.04
C GLU A 394 15.11 8.40 7.77
N ILE A 395 13.82 8.46 7.41
CA ILE A 395 12.84 9.39 7.96
C ILE A 395 12.07 8.76 9.14
N VAL A 396 11.81 7.45 9.07
CA VAL A 396 10.91 6.75 10.00
C VAL A 396 11.65 5.94 11.07
N ASP A 397 12.95 5.68 10.87
CA ASP A 397 13.79 4.98 11.85
C ASP A 397 14.30 5.85 13.02
N TYR A 398 13.98 7.16 13.05
CA TYR A 398 14.26 8.05 14.18
C TYR A 398 13.18 8.05 15.27
#